data_AF-A0A3N1USR7-F1
#
_entry.id   AF-A0A3N1USR7-F1
#
_cell.length_a   1.000
_cell.length_b   1.000
_cell.length_c   1.000
_cell.angle_alpha   90.00
_cell.angle_beta   90.00
_cell.angle_gamma   90.00
#
_symmetry.space_group_name_H-M   'P 1'
#
loop_
_entity.id
_entity.type
_entity.pdbx_description
1 polymer ?
#
loop_
_entity_poly.entity_id
_entity_poly.type
_entity_poly.pdbx_seq_one_letter_code
_entity_poly.pdbx_strand_id
1 'polypeptide(L)'
;MTQIFGYQTPHTILLATDSLALCPDTQGGWERKTVRKIVSLSPSVLMLSGGSGLGLALSHRFARVVRSQGLWDVESIFPKALPFARAQVASLRHELGAFSRPDGADVDRYYILLAGISLRSDPPSAHWMLLGAESHEAPIERIPLGSALAIPRHMGFEVQASRLSGSAQDLDTVKRLMEDLLRRRAEQSQDAAPPFFLLHLDANGIQERQLP
;
A
#
# COMPACT_ATOMS: atom_id res chain seq x y z
N MET A 1 -10.53 -2.02 8.44
CA MET A 1 -10.01 -1.93 7.06
C MET A 1 -8.79 -1.02 7.04
N THR A 2 -7.67 -1.49 6.48
CA THR A 2 -6.41 -0.71 6.34
C THR A 2 -6.64 0.66 5.71
N GLN A 3 -5.98 1.68 6.26
CA GLN A 3 -5.90 3.03 5.70
C GLN A 3 -4.58 3.19 4.93
N ILE A 4 -4.65 3.65 3.68
CA ILE A 4 -3.50 4.07 2.87
C ILE A 4 -3.83 5.43 2.28
N PHE A 5 -2.92 6.38 2.43
CA PHE A 5 -2.95 7.64 1.71
C PHE A 5 -1.67 7.77 0.88
N GLY A 6 -1.78 8.29 -0.33
CA GLY A 6 -0.65 8.48 -1.24
C GLY A 6 -0.75 9.80 -1.99
N TYR A 7 0.40 10.42 -2.22
CA TYR A 7 0.57 11.57 -3.10
C TYR A 7 1.87 11.45 -3.89
N GLN A 8 1.82 11.71 -5.18
CA GLN A 8 2.95 11.62 -6.09
C GLN A 8 3.15 12.96 -6.82
N THR A 9 4.40 13.40 -6.86
CA THR A 9 4.93 14.40 -7.80
C THR A 9 5.82 13.70 -8.84
N PRO A 10 6.36 14.39 -9.86
CA PRO A 10 7.29 13.77 -10.79
C PRO A 10 8.56 13.17 -10.16
N HIS A 11 8.97 13.61 -8.96
CA HIS A 11 10.25 13.23 -8.33
C HIS A 11 10.10 12.68 -6.91
N THR A 12 8.90 12.70 -6.35
CA THR A 12 8.66 12.34 -4.95
C THR A 12 7.37 11.55 -4.80
N ILE A 13 7.38 10.58 -3.88
CA ILE A 13 6.17 9.90 -3.40
C ILE A 13 6.08 10.06 -1.89
N LEU A 14 4.91 10.50 -1.41
CA LEU A 14 4.53 10.45 -0.01
C LEU A 14 3.47 9.38 0.17
N LEU A 15 3.67 8.48 1.14
CA LEU A 15 2.67 7.50 1.53
C LEU A 15 2.44 7.57 3.04
N ALA A 16 1.23 7.26 3.48
CA ALA A 16 0.93 7.07 4.89
C ALA A 16 0.02 5.86 5.09
N THR A 17 0.20 5.11 6.18
CA THR A 17 -0.64 3.96 6.50
C THR A 17 -0.76 3.71 8.01
N ASP A 18 -1.80 2.99 8.40
CA ASP A 18 -1.97 2.45 9.74
C ASP A 18 -1.42 1.02 9.86
N SER A 19 -1.36 0.48 11.07
CA SER A 19 -0.84 -0.88 11.32
C SER A 19 -1.87 -1.86 11.86
N LEU A 20 -3.15 -1.49 11.93
CA LEU A 20 -4.18 -2.40 12.44
C LEU A 20 -4.52 -3.47 11.41
N ALA A 21 -4.58 -4.72 11.86
CA ALA A 21 -5.27 -5.81 11.19
C ALA A 21 -6.32 -6.40 12.13
N LEU A 22 -7.48 -6.72 11.58
CA LEU A 22 -8.50 -7.51 12.27
C LEU A 22 -8.36 -8.95 11.79
N CYS A 23 -8.11 -9.86 12.71
CA CYS A 23 -7.95 -11.29 12.43
C CYS A 23 -9.09 -12.07 13.07
N PRO A 24 -9.69 -13.06 12.39
CA PRO A 24 -10.64 -13.95 13.05
C PRO A 24 -9.97 -14.65 14.23
N ASP A 25 -10.65 -14.70 15.38
CA ASP A 25 -10.23 -15.48 16.53
C ASP A 25 -10.84 -16.90 16.49
N THR A 26 -10.39 -17.77 17.38
CA THR A 26 -10.88 -19.17 17.47
C THR A 26 -12.30 -19.29 18.01
N GLN A 27 -12.89 -18.22 18.54
CA GLN A 27 -14.25 -18.17 19.09
C GLN A 27 -15.25 -17.53 18.12
N GLY A 28 -14.84 -17.21 16.89
CA GLY A 28 -15.68 -16.59 15.87
C GLY A 28 -15.79 -15.06 16.00
N GLY A 29 -14.99 -14.45 16.87
CA GLY A 29 -14.83 -13.01 17.01
C GLY A 29 -13.65 -12.46 16.18
N TRP A 30 -13.25 -11.22 16.49
CA TRP A 30 -12.15 -10.52 15.83
C TRP A 30 -11.11 -10.06 16.86
N GLU A 31 -9.87 -10.48 16.65
CA GLU A 31 -8.71 -10.02 17.40
C GLU A 31 -8.00 -8.88 16.64
N ARG A 32 -7.60 -7.83 17.38
CA ARG A 32 -6.80 -6.73 16.85
C ARG A 32 -5.31 -7.11 16.89
N LYS A 33 -4.64 -7.03 15.74
CA LYS A 33 -3.19 -7.26 15.63
C LYS A 33 -2.51 -6.07 15.01
N THR A 34 -1.28 -5.81 15.47
CA THR A 34 -0.38 -4.87 14.81
C THR A 34 0.38 -5.61 13.72
N VAL A 35 0.17 -5.21 12.46
CA VAL A 35 0.79 -5.81 11.29
C VAL A 35 1.52 -4.74 10.50
N ARG A 36 2.77 -5.02 10.15
CA ARG A 36 3.55 -4.19 9.24
C ARG A 36 3.11 -4.43 7.80
N LYS A 37 2.56 -3.40 7.16
CA LYS A 37 1.99 -3.47 5.80
C LYS A 37 2.96 -3.03 4.70
N ILE A 38 4.17 -2.60 5.10
CA ILE A 38 5.22 -2.05 4.24
C ILE A 38 6.26 -3.16 3.99
N VAL A 39 6.49 -3.48 2.72
CA VAL A 39 7.44 -4.50 2.28
C VAL A 39 8.45 -3.87 1.31
N SER A 40 9.69 -3.66 1.77
CA SER A 40 10.77 -3.18 0.90
C SER A 40 11.17 -4.23 -0.12
N LEU A 41 11.31 -3.83 -1.38
CA LEU A 41 11.78 -4.67 -2.48
C LEU A 41 13.25 -4.40 -2.81
N SER A 42 13.64 -3.12 -2.76
CA SER A 42 15.00 -2.63 -2.96
C SER A 42 15.18 -1.31 -2.18
N PRO A 43 16.36 -0.67 -2.21
CA PRO A 43 16.57 0.64 -1.57
C PRO A 43 15.67 1.77 -2.11
N SER A 44 15.14 1.64 -3.32
CA SER A 44 14.31 2.67 -3.98
C SER A 44 12.90 2.19 -4.35
N VAL A 45 12.53 0.94 -4.03
CA VAL A 45 11.23 0.36 -4.36
C VAL A 45 10.63 -0.38 -3.17
N LEU A 46 9.34 -0.15 -2.90
CA LEU A 46 8.56 -0.85 -1.88
C LEU A 46 7.17 -1.25 -2.37
N MET A 47 6.52 -2.11 -1.59
CA MET A 47 5.11 -2.44 -1.68
C MET A 47 4.40 -2.04 -0.38
N LEU A 48 3.18 -1.57 -0.51
CA LEU A 48 2.28 -1.28 0.60
C LEU A 48 0.94 -2.00 0.37
N SER A 49 0.54 -2.84 1.32
CA SER A 49 -0.66 -3.69 1.18
C SER A 49 -1.85 -3.16 1.98
N GLY A 50 -3.04 -3.17 1.36
CA GLY A 50 -4.32 -2.86 2.01
C GLY A 50 -5.37 -3.94 1.79
N GLY A 51 -6.44 -3.91 2.59
CA GLY A 51 -7.51 -4.92 2.54
C GLY A 51 -7.12 -6.24 3.21
N SER A 52 -7.46 -7.36 2.59
CA SER A 52 -7.26 -8.71 3.11
C SER A 52 -5.77 -9.07 3.21
N GLY A 53 -5.45 -10.03 4.08
CA GLY A 53 -4.07 -10.50 4.31
C GLY A 53 -3.39 -11.09 3.06
N LEU A 54 -4.15 -11.40 2.00
CA LEU A 54 -3.64 -11.92 0.74
C LEU A 54 -2.67 -10.94 0.06
N GLY A 55 -2.96 -9.64 0.08
CA GLY A 55 -2.09 -8.62 -0.52
C GLY A 55 -0.71 -8.54 0.15
N LEU A 56 -0.67 -8.67 1.47
CA LEU A 56 0.57 -8.69 2.23
C LEU A 56 1.38 -9.98 1.96
N ALA A 57 0.71 -11.13 1.92
CA ALA A 57 1.36 -12.41 1.60
C ALA A 57 1.96 -12.39 0.18
N LEU A 58 1.23 -11.86 -0.81
CA LEU A 58 1.71 -11.64 -2.17
C LEU A 58 2.95 -10.75 -2.18
N SER A 59 2.93 -9.65 -1.42
CA SER A 59 4.05 -8.69 -1.34
C SER A 59 5.32 -9.36 -0.81
N HIS A 60 5.22 -10.15 0.26
CA HIS A 60 6.37 -10.89 0.79
C HIS A 60 6.90 -11.95 -0.18
N ARG A 61 6.02 -12.69 -0.88
CA ARG A 61 6.44 -13.68 -1.88
C ARG A 61 7.14 -13.00 -3.06
N PHE A 62 6.61 -11.87 -3.53
CA PHE A 62 7.25 -11.09 -4.60
C PHE A 62 8.60 -10.53 -4.18
N ALA A 63 8.74 -10.03 -2.95
CA ALA A 63 10.02 -9.56 -2.42
C ALA A 63 11.10 -10.66 -2.38
N ARG A 64 10.73 -11.93 -2.19
CA ARG A 64 11.68 -13.05 -2.31
C ARG A 64 12.13 -13.25 -3.76
N VAL A 65 11.20 -13.16 -4.72
CA VAL A 65 11.51 -13.29 -6.15
C VAL A 65 12.39 -12.14 -6.66
N VAL A 66 12.08 -10.91 -6.27
CA VAL A 66 12.90 -9.72 -6.57
C VAL A 66 14.33 -9.93 -6.12
N ARG A 67 14.52 -10.34 -4.86
CA ARG A 67 15.85 -10.62 -4.30
C ARG A 67 16.55 -11.77 -4.99
N SER A 68 15.87 -12.90 -5.23
CA SER A 68 16.49 -14.07 -5.87
C SER A 68 16.89 -13.81 -7.33
N GLN A 69 16.21 -12.89 -8.01
CA GLN A 69 16.52 -12.48 -9.38
C GLN A 69 17.49 -11.29 -9.45
N GLY A 70 17.92 -10.72 -8.32
CA GLY A 70 18.80 -9.56 -8.29
C GLY A 70 18.18 -8.29 -8.90
N LEU A 71 16.86 -8.16 -8.87
CA LEU A 71 16.17 -6.97 -9.38
C LEU A 71 16.26 -5.86 -8.34
N TRP A 72 16.48 -4.62 -8.78
CA TRP A 72 16.78 -3.51 -7.87
C TRP A 72 16.08 -2.19 -8.21
N ASP A 73 15.70 -1.97 -9.47
CA ASP A 73 15.09 -0.71 -9.93
C ASP A 73 13.62 -0.86 -10.33
N VAL A 74 12.95 0.27 -10.53
CA VAL A 74 11.54 0.34 -10.94
C VAL A 74 11.32 -0.41 -12.25
N GLU A 75 12.19 -0.20 -13.24
CA GLU A 75 12.08 -0.73 -14.60
C GLU A 75 12.16 -2.26 -14.64
N SER A 76 12.95 -2.87 -13.77
CA SER A 76 13.07 -4.33 -13.67
C SER A 76 11.98 -4.95 -12.79
N ILE A 77 11.52 -4.24 -11.77
CA ILE A 77 10.56 -4.76 -10.77
C ILE A 77 9.11 -4.59 -11.24
N PHE A 78 8.69 -3.39 -11.65
CA PHE A 78 7.27 -3.07 -11.92
C PHE A 78 6.64 -3.96 -13.00
N PRO A 79 7.30 -4.20 -14.16
CA PRO A 79 6.71 -5.03 -15.22
C PRO A 79 6.41 -6.47 -14.79
N LYS A 80 7.09 -6.98 -13.75
CA LYS A 80 6.91 -8.34 -13.24
C LYS A 80 5.80 -8.46 -12.20
N ALA A 81 5.37 -7.35 -11.58
CA ALA A 81 4.48 -7.38 -10.42
C ALA A 81 3.09 -7.96 -10.74
N LEU A 82 2.42 -7.44 -11.78
CA LEU A 82 1.09 -7.94 -12.15
C LEU A 82 1.11 -9.39 -12.68
N PRO A 83 2.01 -9.77 -13.62
CA PRO A 83 2.13 -11.16 -14.04
C PRO A 83 2.40 -12.12 -12.88
N PHE A 84 3.30 -11.75 -11.95
CA PHE A 84 3.57 -12.53 -10.75
C PHE A 84 2.33 -12.68 -9.89
N ALA A 85 1.62 -11.58 -9.60
CA ALA A 85 0.46 -11.62 -8.74
C ALA A 85 -0.66 -12.49 -9.32
N ARG A 86 -0.91 -12.39 -10.63
CA ARG A 86 -1.87 -13.26 -11.34
C ARG A 86 -1.49 -14.74 -11.25
N ALA A 87 -0.21 -15.07 -11.38
CA ALA A 87 0.26 -16.45 -11.30
C ALA A 87 0.21 -17.04 -9.88
N GLN A 88 0.25 -16.20 -8.84
CA GLN A 88 0.40 -16.66 -7.44
C GLN A 88 -0.86 -16.56 -6.60
N VAL A 89 -1.84 -15.74 -7.00
CA VAL A 89 -3.03 -15.44 -6.19
C VAL A 89 -3.82 -16.69 -5.81
N ALA A 90 -4.05 -17.62 -6.75
CA ALA A 90 -4.85 -18.81 -6.50
C ALA A 90 -4.17 -19.76 -5.48
N SER A 91 -2.86 -19.98 -5.64
CA SER A 91 -2.06 -20.79 -4.71
C SER A 91 -2.06 -20.17 -3.30
N LEU A 92 -1.81 -18.87 -3.18
CA LEU A 92 -1.81 -18.20 -1.87
C LEU A 92 -3.20 -18.19 -1.23
N ARG A 93 -4.26 -18.03 -2.03
CA ARG A 93 -5.63 -18.10 -1.52
C ARG A 93 -5.94 -19.47 -0.95
N HIS A 94 -5.48 -20.55 -1.58
CA HIS A 94 -5.63 -21.90 -1.05
C HIS A 94 -4.82 -22.09 0.24
N GLU A 95 -3.58 -21.60 0.29
CA GLU A 95 -2.73 -21.64 1.49
C GLU A 95 -3.36 -20.86 2.68
N LEU A 96 -4.01 -19.73 2.42
CA LEU A 96 -4.63 -18.87 3.44
C LEU A 96 -6.10 -19.21 3.75
N GLY A 97 -6.81 -19.84 2.81
CA GLY A 97 -8.24 -20.17 2.89
C GLY A 97 -8.56 -21.40 3.76
N ALA A 98 -7.54 -22.08 4.29
CA ALA A 98 -7.70 -23.15 5.27
C ALA A 98 -8.25 -22.68 6.64
N PHE A 99 -8.46 -21.37 6.83
CA PHE A 99 -9.08 -20.79 8.00
C PHE A 99 -10.52 -20.36 7.69
N SER A 100 -11.50 -20.93 8.40
CA SER A 100 -12.93 -20.61 8.26
C SER A 100 -13.17 -19.10 8.34
N ARG A 101 -13.80 -18.54 7.30
CA ARG A 101 -14.13 -17.12 7.24
C ARG A 101 -15.53 -16.89 7.80
N PRO A 102 -15.73 -15.93 8.72
CA PRO A 102 -17.07 -15.41 8.98
C PRO A 102 -17.62 -14.77 7.69
N ASP A 103 -18.90 -14.98 7.40
CA ASP A 103 -19.57 -14.37 6.24
C ASP A 103 -19.42 -12.84 6.24
N GLY A 104 -18.81 -12.29 5.19
CA GLY A 104 -18.62 -10.85 5.03
C GLY A 104 -17.98 -10.47 3.68
N ALA A 105 -18.74 -9.76 2.84
CA ALA A 105 -18.37 -9.43 1.46
C ALA A 105 -17.10 -8.54 1.31
N ASP A 106 -16.68 -7.84 2.36
CA ASP A 106 -15.51 -6.94 2.33
C ASP A 106 -14.19 -7.61 2.76
N VAL A 107 -14.22 -8.86 3.23
CA VAL A 107 -13.01 -9.58 3.71
C VAL A 107 -12.09 -10.00 2.55
N ASP A 108 -12.57 -9.94 1.32
CA ASP A 108 -11.86 -10.46 0.15
C ASP A 108 -11.13 -9.42 -0.69
N ARG A 109 -11.46 -8.14 -0.54
CA ARG A 109 -10.78 -7.08 -1.29
C ARG A 109 -9.35 -6.94 -0.81
N TYR A 110 -8.41 -6.80 -1.73
CA TYR A 110 -7.03 -6.47 -1.38
C TYR A 110 -6.40 -5.58 -2.43
N TYR A 111 -5.46 -4.78 -1.94
CA TYR A 111 -4.76 -3.77 -2.71
C TYR A 111 -3.27 -3.89 -2.44
N ILE A 112 -2.47 -3.65 -3.47
CA ILE A 112 -1.03 -3.64 -3.42
C ILE A 112 -0.57 -2.40 -4.18
N LEU A 113 -0.08 -1.41 -3.45
CA LEU A 113 0.56 -0.23 -4.02
C LEU A 113 2.06 -0.51 -4.14
N LEU A 114 2.56 -0.52 -5.37
CA LEU A 114 3.99 -0.44 -5.65
C LEU A 114 4.37 1.04 -5.76
N ALA A 115 5.44 1.43 -5.10
CA ALA A 115 5.99 2.78 -5.15
C ALA A 115 7.51 2.70 -5.24
N GLY A 116 8.10 3.53 -6.11
CA GLY A 116 9.54 3.61 -6.20
C GLY A 116 10.04 4.79 -7.02
N ILE A 117 11.34 5.04 -6.87
CA ILE A 117 12.07 6.07 -7.59
C ILE A 117 12.97 5.40 -8.61
N SER A 118 12.80 5.75 -9.88
CA SER A 118 13.74 5.43 -10.93
C SER A 118 14.92 6.38 -10.84
N LEU A 119 16.10 5.80 -10.62
CA LEU A 119 17.38 6.50 -10.67
C LEU A 119 18.00 6.47 -12.08
N ARG A 120 17.29 5.90 -13.07
CA ARG A 120 17.76 5.82 -14.46
C ARG A 120 17.48 7.10 -15.26
N SER A 121 16.52 7.91 -14.81
CA SER A 121 16.23 9.21 -15.40
C SER A 121 17.03 10.32 -14.72
N ASP A 122 17.34 11.37 -15.47
CA ASP A 122 17.88 12.61 -14.93
C ASP A 122 16.92 13.78 -15.28
N PRO A 123 16.21 14.35 -14.30
CA PRO A 123 16.22 14.00 -12.87
C PRO A 123 15.55 12.63 -12.57
N PRO A 124 15.83 12.02 -11.40
CA PRO A 124 15.15 10.81 -10.94
C PRO A 124 13.63 10.96 -10.95
N SER A 125 12.92 9.91 -11.36
CA SER A 125 11.46 9.96 -11.57
C SER A 125 10.71 9.06 -10.60
N ALA A 126 9.61 9.56 -10.07
CA ALA A 126 8.70 8.81 -9.22
C ALA A 126 7.76 7.94 -10.06
N HIS A 127 7.54 6.71 -9.60
CA HIS A 127 6.62 5.75 -10.22
C HIS A 127 5.79 5.05 -9.15
N TRP A 128 4.49 4.97 -9.38
CA TRP A 128 3.62 4.10 -8.59
C TRP A 128 2.63 3.31 -9.45
N MET A 129 2.15 2.21 -8.89
CA MET A 129 1.17 1.33 -9.53
C MET A 129 0.32 0.68 -8.45
N LEU A 130 -1.00 0.78 -8.60
CA LEU A 130 -1.94 0.05 -7.75
C LEU A 130 -2.39 -1.22 -8.46
N LEU A 131 -2.22 -2.35 -7.78
CA LEU A 131 -2.85 -3.61 -8.13
C LEU A 131 -3.95 -3.90 -7.13
N GLY A 132 -5.07 -4.47 -7.57
CA GLY A 132 -6.13 -4.86 -6.64
C GLY A 132 -7.12 -5.86 -7.22
N ALA A 133 -7.87 -6.48 -6.32
CA ALA A 133 -9.06 -7.28 -6.64
C ALA A 133 -10.22 -6.76 -5.78
N GLU A 134 -11.33 -6.42 -6.45
CA GLU A 134 -12.50 -5.77 -5.81
C GLU A 134 -13.50 -6.77 -5.21
N SER A 135 -13.28 -8.07 -5.40
CA SER A 135 -14.07 -9.15 -4.81
C SER A 135 -13.27 -10.45 -4.75
N HIS A 136 -13.84 -11.48 -4.13
CA HIS A 136 -13.23 -12.81 -4.07
C HIS A 136 -12.95 -13.37 -5.46
N GLU A 137 -13.92 -13.28 -6.37
CA GLU A 137 -13.84 -13.90 -7.69
C GLU A 137 -13.19 -12.99 -8.74
N ALA A 138 -13.04 -11.69 -8.43
CA ALA A 138 -12.42 -10.74 -9.34
C ALA A 138 -10.94 -11.10 -9.58
N PRO A 139 -10.47 -11.03 -10.85
CA PRO A 139 -9.06 -11.13 -11.14
C PRO A 139 -8.31 -9.94 -10.51
N ILE A 140 -7.03 -10.16 -10.19
CA ILE A 140 -6.16 -9.03 -9.86
C ILE A 140 -5.83 -8.23 -11.12
N GLU A 141 -6.03 -6.93 -11.04
CA GLU A 141 -5.85 -5.99 -12.14
C GLU A 141 -5.08 -4.76 -11.71
N ARG A 142 -4.62 -3.99 -12.69
CA ARG A 142 -4.06 -2.66 -12.46
C ARG A 142 -5.20 -1.67 -12.33
N ILE A 143 -5.23 -0.96 -11.21
CA ILE A 143 -6.20 0.11 -10.96
C ILE A 143 -5.55 1.44 -11.38
N PRO A 144 -6.21 2.26 -12.22
CA PRO A 144 -5.70 3.57 -12.59
C PRO A 144 -5.48 4.46 -11.37
N LEU A 145 -4.36 5.19 -11.35
CA LEU A 145 -4.00 6.15 -10.31
C LEU A 145 -3.84 7.55 -10.89
N GLY A 146 -4.29 8.55 -10.15
CA GLY A 146 -3.94 9.95 -10.38
C GLY A 146 -2.63 10.32 -9.69
N SER A 147 -2.48 11.58 -9.27
CA SER A 147 -1.40 12.07 -8.40
C SER A 147 -1.70 11.88 -6.90
N ALA A 148 -2.92 11.45 -6.55
CA ALA A 148 -3.34 11.18 -5.18
C ALA A 148 -4.14 9.89 -5.09
N LEU A 149 -4.06 9.21 -3.95
CA LEU A 149 -4.72 7.93 -3.66
C LEU A 149 -5.18 7.88 -2.20
N ALA A 150 -6.39 7.37 -1.96
CA ALA A 150 -6.83 6.93 -0.64
C ALA A 150 -7.46 5.53 -0.69
N ILE A 151 -7.14 4.68 0.28
CA ILE A 151 -7.74 3.34 0.46
C ILE A 151 -8.15 3.20 1.92
N PRO A 152 -9.45 3.02 2.25
CA PRO A 152 -10.60 3.17 1.36
C PRO A 152 -10.68 4.58 0.76
N ARG A 153 -11.41 4.72 -0.35
CA ARG A 153 -11.48 5.97 -1.12
C ARG A 153 -11.92 7.15 -0.24
N HIS A 154 -11.19 8.26 -0.34
CA HIS A 154 -11.50 9.50 0.38
C HIS A 154 -11.45 10.70 -0.57
N MET A 155 -12.60 11.04 -1.16
CA MET A 155 -12.66 12.04 -2.23
C MET A 155 -12.16 13.42 -1.84
N GLY A 156 -12.45 13.87 -0.62
CA GLY A 156 -11.94 15.15 -0.14
C GLY A 156 -10.41 15.22 -0.12
N PHE A 157 -9.75 14.09 0.17
CA PHE A 157 -8.28 14.01 0.19
C PHE A 157 -7.75 14.05 -1.25
N GLU A 158 -8.26 13.18 -2.10
CA GLU A 158 -7.81 13.05 -3.50
C GLU A 158 -8.00 14.37 -4.26
N VAL A 159 -9.13 15.08 -4.06
CA VAL A 159 -9.38 16.38 -4.70
C VAL A 159 -8.48 17.47 -4.15
N GLN A 160 -8.27 17.54 -2.84
CA GLN A 160 -7.38 18.55 -2.24
C GLN A 160 -5.93 18.33 -2.67
N ALA A 161 -5.43 17.09 -2.58
CA ALA A 161 -4.07 16.75 -2.93
C ALA A 161 -3.79 16.91 -4.44
N SER A 162 -4.73 16.53 -5.31
CA SER A 162 -4.55 16.66 -6.77
C SER A 162 -4.47 18.10 -7.28
N ARG A 163 -4.91 19.08 -6.48
CA ARG A 163 -4.80 20.52 -6.81
C ARG A 163 -3.43 21.11 -6.46
N LEU A 164 -2.59 20.37 -5.74
CA LEU A 164 -1.28 20.86 -5.31
C LEU A 164 -0.25 20.71 -6.43
N SER A 165 0.66 21.68 -6.50
CA SER A 165 1.66 21.78 -7.57
C SER A 165 2.87 20.86 -7.38
N GLY A 166 3.02 20.28 -6.19
CA GLY A 166 4.16 19.43 -5.83
C GLY A 166 5.37 20.21 -5.32
N SER A 167 5.18 21.47 -4.89
CA SER A 167 6.23 22.26 -4.23
C SER A 167 6.59 21.69 -2.85
N ALA A 168 7.72 22.10 -2.27
CA ALA A 168 8.11 21.67 -0.92
C ALA A 168 7.03 21.99 0.14
N GLN A 169 6.42 23.18 0.03
CA GLN A 169 5.31 23.59 0.91
C GLN A 169 4.06 22.70 0.71
N ASP A 170 3.80 22.27 -0.52
CA ASP A 170 2.72 21.34 -0.82
C ASP A 170 2.98 19.98 -0.17
N LEU A 171 4.20 19.46 -0.25
CA LEU A 171 4.57 18.18 0.37
C LEU A 171 4.31 18.20 1.88
N ASP A 172 4.69 19.27 2.57
CA ASP A 172 4.42 19.39 4.01
C ASP A 172 2.94 19.57 4.33
N THR A 173 2.18 20.21 3.44
CA THR A 173 0.72 20.31 3.53
C THR A 173 0.07 18.93 3.39
N VAL A 174 0.50 18.13 2.43
CA VAL A 174 0.02 16.75 2.23
C VAL A 174 0.36 15.86 3.42
N LYS A 175 1.59 15.92 3.94
CA LYS A 175 1.99 15.13 5.12
C LYS A 175 1.07 15.38 6.30
N ARG A 176 0.79 16.65 6.60
CA ARG A 176 -0.15 17.04 7.67
C ARG A 176 -1.56 16.53 7.41
N LEU A 177 -2.04 16.67 6.18
CA LEU A 177 -3.36 16.17 5.78
C LEU A 177 -3.48 14.66 5.97
N MET A 178 -2.47 13.88 5.56
CA MET A 178 -2.42 12.43 5.74
C MET A 178 -2.42 12.04 7.23
N GLU A 179 -1.60 12.72 8.04
CA GLU A 179 -1.52 12.49 9.48
C GLU A 179 -2.87 12.78 10.17
N ASP A 180 -3.47 13.94 9.89
CA ASP A 180 -4.77 14.32 10.45
C ASP A 180 -5.88 13.35 10.06
N LEU A 181 -5.85 12.82 8.84
CA LEU A 181 -6.84 11.83 8.39
C LEU A 181 -6.64 10.48 9.08
N LEU A 182 -5.40 10.01 9.24
CA LEU A 182 -5.12 8.77 9.97
C LEU A 182 -5.56 8.87 11.43
N ARG A 183 -5.23 9.98 12.11
CA ARG A 183 -5.64 10.24 13.51
C ARG A 183 -7.16 10.24 13.63
N ARG A 184 -7.85 11.06 12.82
CA ARG A 184 -9.32 11.13 12.82
C ARG A 184 -9.95 9.77 12.54
N ARG A 185 -9.40 8.97 11.62
CA ARG A 185 -9.90 7.62 11.33
C ARG A 185 -9.74 6.68 12.52
N ALA A 186 -8.64 6.75 13.27
CA ALA A 186 -8.47 5.93 14.46
C ALA A 186 -9.36 6.36 15.63
N GLU A 187 -9.71 7.65 15.72
CA GLU A 187 -10.67 8.15 16.73
C GLU A 187 -12.11 7.76 16.40
N GLN A 188 -12.47 7.77 15.11
CA GLN A 188 -13.85 7.61 14.65
C GLN A 188 -14.21 6.17 14.27
N SER A 189 -13.23 5.29 14.02
CA SER A 189 -13.46 3.93 13.55
C SER A 189 -12.62 2.91 14.32
N GLN A 190 -13.14 1.69 14.43
CA GLN A 190 -12.39 0.57 14.99
C GLN A 190 -11.37 -0.03 14.01
N ASP A 191 -11.24 0.59 12.83
CA ASP A 191 -10.67 -0.02 11.63
C ASP A 191 -9.26 0.49 11.28
N ALA A 192 -8.80 1.51 12.00
CA ALA A 192 -7.46 2.06 11.92
C ALA A 192 -6.88 2.22 13.33
N ALA A 193 -5.58 1.98 13.50
CA ALA A 193 -4.91 2.20 14.78
C ALA A 193 -3.41 2.45 14.59
N PRO A 194 -2.76 3.12 15.56
CA PRO A 194 -1.31 3.21 15.59
C PRO A 194 -0.64 1.82 15.73
N PRO A 195 0.65 1.70 15.40
CA PRO A 195 1.51 2.77 14.88
C PRO A 195 1.11 3.20 13.46
N PHE A 196 1.19 4.50 13.21
CA PHE A 196 1.06 5.06 11.88
C PHE A 196 2.44 5.27 11.28
N PHE A 197 2.57 5.04 9.98
CA PHE A 197 3.83 5.23 9.27
C PHE A 197 3.64 6.24 8.14
N LEU A 198 4.61 7.14 8.01
CA LEU A 198 4.78 8.04 6.88
C LEU A 198 6.05 7.62 6.13
N LEU A 199 5.93 7.49 4.81
CA LEU A 199 7.02 7.17 3.91
C LEU A 199 7.25 8.34 2.97
N HIS A 200 8.51 8.70 2.79
CA HIS A 200 8.95 9.68 1.81
C HIS A 200 9.97 9.01 0.89
N LEU A 201 9.67 8.99 -0.41
CA LEU A 201 10.53 8.40 -1.42
C LEU A 201 11.00 9.51 -2.35
N ASP A 202 12.31 9.64 -2.49
CA ASP A 202 12.97 10.59 -3.38
C ASP A 202 14.30 10.03 -3.90
N ALA A 203 15.12 10.88 -4.54
CA ALA A 203 16.43 10.48 -5.05
C ALA A 203 17.40 9.92 -3.98
N ASN A 204 17.16 10.22 -2.70
CA ASN A 204 17.97 9.72 -1.58
C ASN A 204 17.48 8.35 -1.05
N GLY A 205 16.42 7.80 -1.65
CA GLY A 205 15.83 6.51 -1.29
C GLY A 205 14.55 6.64 -0.48
N ILE A 206 14.27 5.60 0.30
CA ILE A 206 13.04 5.50 1.10
C ILE A 206 13.35 5.93 2.54
N GLN A 207 12.71 7.01 3.00
CA GLN A 207 12.71 7.40 4.42
C GLN A 207 11.37 7.02 5.06
N GLU A 208 11.44 6.29 6.18
CA GLU A 208 10.28 5.89 6.96
C GLU A 208 10.29 6.61 8.32
N ARG A 209 9.13 7.16 8.70
CA ARG A 209 8.93 7.80 9.99
C ARG A 209 7.65 7.28 10.63
N GLN A 210 7.74 6.77 11.84
CA GLN A 210 6.56 6.51 12.66
C GLN A 210 5.97 7.84 13.15
N LEU A 211 4.67 8.02 12.96
CA LEU A 211 3.96 9.20 13.47
C LEU A 211 3.55 8.99 14.93
N PRO A 212 3.38 10.08 15.71
CA PRO A 212 2.97 9.99 17.11
C PRO A 212 1.59 9.40 17.31
#